data_AF-G8IRM8-F1
#
_entry.id   AF-G8IRM8-F1
#
_cell.length_a   1.000
_cell.length_b   1.000
_cell.length_c   1.000
_cell.angle_alpha   90.00
_cell.angle_beta   90.00
_cell.angle_gamma   90.00
#
_symmetry.space_group_name_H-M   'P 1'
#
loop_
_entity.id
_entity.type
_entity.pdbx_description
1 polymer ?
#
loop_
_entity_poly.entity_id
_entity_poly.type
_entity_poly.pdbx_seq_one_letter_code
_entity_poly.pdbx_strand_id
1 'polypeptide(L)'
;MSVKEEIAPVSASQTAAPPSLLDEIMAQTRVQPKSESYDITRQGVSAFIAAMLQGDSSAEPINILAVDAMIADIDARTSRQMDAIIHAPEFQELESLLRSLKLLVERADTRENIKVHFLNVTQEELLDDFEFAPEITQSAYYKHVYSSGYRTIWR
;
A
#
# COMPACT_ATOMS: atom_id res chain seq x y z
N MET A 1 -53.48 12.52 -30.61
CA MET A 1 -52.76 11.41 -31.25
C MET A 1 -52.03 11.99 -32.45
N SER A 2 -50.73 12.20 -32.32
CA SER A 2 -49.85 12.64 -33.41
C SER A 2 -48.51 11.93 -33.23
N VAL A 3 -48.00 11.46 -34.36
CA VAL A 3 -47.03 10.39 -34.54
C VAL A 3 -45.67 10.72 -33.91
N LYS A 4 -45.07 9.74 -33.23
CA LYS A 4 -43.76 9.79 -32.59
C LYS A 4 -42.71 9.38 -33.63
N GLU A 5 -41.81 10.30 -33.94
CA GLU A 5 -40.66 10.14 -34.83
C GLU A 5 -39.56 9.34 -34.10
N GLU A 6 -39.21 8.17 -34.61
CA GLU A 6 -38.13 7.32 -34.08
C GLU A 6 -36.96 7.36 -35.07
N ILE A 7 -35.88 8.01 -34.64
CA ILE A 7 -34.66 8.24 -35.41
C ILE A 7 -33.72 7.07 -35.11
N ALA A 8 -33.38 6.30 -36.14
CA ALA A 8 -32.42 5.20 -36.07
C ALA A 8 -31.01 5.69 -35.66
N PRO A 9 -30.23 4.93 -34.88
CA PRO A 9 -28.90 5.35 -34.47
C PRO A 9 -27.90 5.18 -35.62
N VAL A 10 -27.18 6.27 -35.88
CA VAL A 10 -26.05 6.35 -36.83
C VAL A 10 -24.85 5.62 -36.21
N SER A 11 -24.39 4.56 -36.86
CA SER A 11 -23.14 3.88 -36.51
C SER A 11 -21.95 4.82 -36.74
N ALA A 12 -21.27 5.19 -35.66
CA ALA A 12 -19.98 5.86 -35.73
C ALA A 12 -18.88 4.84 -36.10
N SER A 13 -18.40 4.90 -37.35
CA SER A 13 -17.18 4.22 -37.76
C SER A 13 -15.99 4.80 -36.99
N GLN A 14 -15.33 3.97 -36.18
CA GLN A 14 -14.04 4.29 -35.58
C GLN A 14 -12.97 4.19 -36.67
N THR A 15 -12.45 5.33 -37.12
CA THR A 15 -11.27 5.38 -37.98
C THR A 15 -10.03 5.14 -37.11
N ALA A 16 -9.37 4.01 -37.33
CA ALA A 16 -8.14 3.63 -36.65
C ALA A 16 -7.01 4.64 -36.95
N ALA A 17 -6.35 5.12 -35.89
CA ALA A 17 -5.13 5.89 -35.98
C ALA A 17 -4.00 5.06 -36.62
N PRO A 18 -3.03 5.69 -37.33
CA PRO A 18 -1.88 4.97 -37.90
C PRO A 18 -1.11 4.23 -36.78
N PRO A 19 -0.53 3.06 -37.08
CA PRO A 19 0.21 2.29 -36.09
C PRO A 19 1.35 3.15 -35.55
N SER A 20 1.41 3.36 -34.24
CA SER A 20 2.50 4.11 -33.64
C SER A 20 3.80 3.29 -33.73
N LEU A 21 4.96 3.94 -33.79
CA LEU A 21 6.26 3.26 -33.75
C LEU A 21 6.39 2.35 -32.51
N LEU A 22 5.70 2.71 -31.42
CA LEU A 22 5.59 1.86 -30.23
C LEU A 22 4.80 0.58 -30.53
N ASP A 23 3.70 0.65 -31.28
CA ASP A 23 2.93 -0.53 -31.66
C ASP A 23 3.71 -1.44 -32.62
N GLU A 24 4.60 -0.89 -33.44
CA GLU A 24 5.51 -1.65 -34.31
C GLU A 24 6.60 -2.39 -33.49
N ILE A 25 7.18 -1.75 -32.48
CA ILE A 25 8.13 -2.38 -31.53
C ILE A 25 7.41 -3.43 -30.67
N MET A 26 6.17 -3.16 -30.28
CA MET A 26 5.33 -4.11 -29.55
C MET A 26 4.96 -5.34 -30.39
N ALA A 27 4.86 -5.22 -31.72
CA ALA A 27 4.64 -6.34 -32.62
C ALA A 27 5.87 -7.25 -32.77
N GLN A 28 7.08 -6.72 -32.53
CA GLN A 28 8.32 -7.52 -32.50
C GLN A 28 8.56 -8.22 -31.17
N THR A 29 7.93 -7.73 -30.09
CA THR A 29 7.91 -8.44 -28.81
C THR A 29 6.88 -9.56 -28.87
N ARG A 30 7.21 -10.72 -28.30
CA ARG A 30 6.41 -11.96 -28.39
C ARG A 30 5.15 -11.91 -27.49
N VAL A 31 4.50 -10.76 -27.39
CA VAL A 31 3.38 -10.45 -26.49
C VAL A 31 2.12 -10.18 -27.32
N GLN A 32 1.02 -10.85 -26.99
CA GLN A 32 -0.22 -10.72 -27.75
C GLN A 32 -0.98 -9.43 -27.37
N PRO A 33 -1.51 -8.66 -28.35
CA PRO A 33 -2.19 -7.38 -28.14
C PRO A 33 -3.46 -7.39 -27.26
N LYS A 34 -3.96 -8.56 -26.86
CA LYS A 34 -5.18 -8.74 -26.05
C LYS A 34 -4.90 -9.44 -24.70
N SER A 35 -3.64 -9.49 -24.29
CA SER A 35 -3.26 -10.04 -22.99
C SER A 35 -3.24 -8.93 -21.94
N GLU A 36 -3.56 -9.26 -20.69
CA GLU A 36 -3.41 -8.36 -19.52
C GLU A 36 -1.98 -7.79 -19.40
N SER A 37 -1.00 -8.56 -19.88
CA SER A 37 0.41 -8.16 -19.91
C SER A 37 0.78 -7.18 -21.02
N TYR A 38 -0.09 -6.94 -22.01
CA TYR A 38 0.23 -6.04 -23.13
C TYR A 38 0.37 -4.59 -22.67
N ASP A 39 -0.56 -4.11 -21.84
CA ASP A 39 -0.54 -2.73 -21.33
C ASP A 39 0.65 -2.50 -20.39
N ILE A 40 0.95 -3.48 -19.53
CA ILE A 40 2.12 -3.45 -18.63
C ILE A 40 3.41 -3.41 -19.45
N THR A 41 3.52 -4.23 -20.49
CA THR A 41 4.71 -4.26 -21.36
C THR A 41 4.86 -2.97 -22.15
N ARG A 42 3.76 -2.43 -22.70
CA ARG A 42 3.73 -1.14 -23.39
C ARG A 42 4.18 0.00 -22.47
N GLN A 43 3.76 -0.01 -21.22
CA GLN A 43 4.17 0.97 -20.23
C GLN A 43 5.66 0.81 -19.86
N GLY A 44 6.15 -0.43 -19.72
CA GLY A 44 7.57 -0.71 -19.47
C GLY A 44 8.47 -0.26 -20.62
N VAL A 45 8.11 -0.59 -21.87
CA VAL A 45 8.87 -0.21 -23.07
C VAL A 45 8.86 1.32 -23.26
N SER A 46 7.72 1.97 -23.04
CA SER A 46 7.66 3.44 -23.15
C SER A 46 8.46 4.15 -22.06
N ALA A 47 8.42 3.67 -20.81
CA ALA A 47 9.27 4.18 -19.73
C ALA A 47 10.77 3.96 -20.00
N PHE A 48 11.13 2.80 -20.57
CA PHE A 48 12.51 2.49 -20.96
C PHE A 48 13.03 3.42 -22.07
N ILE A 49 12.24 3.64 -23.13
CA ILE A 49 12.61 4.58 -24.19
C ILE A 49 12.73 6.01 -23.65
N ALA A 50 11.82 6.43 -22.76
CA ALA A 50 11.88 7.74 -22.13
C ALA A 50 13.13 7.92 -21.25
N ALA A 51 13.55 6.87 -20.54
CA ALA A 51 14.79 6.87 -19.76
C ALA A 51 16.04 6.89 -20.66
N MET A 52 16.02 6.16 -21.77
CA MET A 52 17.11 6.14 -22.76
C MET A 52 17.29 7.51 -23.43
N LEU A 53 16.21 8.22 -23.73
CA LEU A 53 16.26 9.58 -24.29
C LEU A 53 16.78 10.64 -23.31
N GLN A 54 16.73 10.36 -22.00
CA GLN A 54 17.28 11.24 -20.96
C GLN A 54 18.77 10.97 -20.69
N GLY A 55 19.31 9.84 -21.14
CA GLY A 55 20.73 9.51 -21.01
C GLY A 55 21.53 9.91 -22.25
N ASP A 56 22.70 10.54 -22.05
CA ASP A 56 23.59 11.00 -23.13
C ASP A 56 24.31 9.88 -23.92
N SER A 57 24.00 8.61 -23.66
CA SER A 57 24.70 7.45 -24.24
C SER A 57 24.12 7.05 -25.61
N SER A 58 24.40 7.84 -26.64
CA SER A 58 23.80 7.67 -27.97
C SER A 58 24.40 6.56 -28.85
N ALA A 59 25.19 5.60 -28.33
CA ALA A 59 25.97 4.72 -29.22
C ALA A 59 26.39 3.32 -28.72
N GLU A 60 25.94 2.83 -27.56
CA GLU A 60 26.27 1.44 -27.15
C GLU A 60 25.09 0.48 -27.35
N PRO A 61 25.32 -0.75 -27.86
CA PRO A 61 24.29 -1.77 -27.90
C PRO A 61 23.81 -2.04 -26.48
N ILE A 62 22.49 -2.04 -26.28
CA ILE A 62 21.84 -2.27 -24.99
C ILE A 62 22.34 -3.60 -24.42
N ASN A 63 23.24 -3.49 -23.44
CA ASN A 63 23.76 -4.63 -22.71
C ASN A 63 22.83 -4.88 -21.53
N ILE A 64 22.64 -6.15 -21.17
CA ILE A 64 21.93 -6.55 -19.94
C ILE A 64 22.47 -5.76 -18.74
N LEU A 65 23.78 -5.50 -18.73
CA LEU A 65 24.48 -4.69 -17.72
C LEU A 65 23.94 -3.26 -17.58
N ALA A 66 23.49 -2.62 -18.68
CA ALA A 66 22.93 -1.27 -18.63
C ALA A 66 21.51 -1.27 -18.02
N VAL A 67 20.73 -2.33 -18.26
CA VAL A 67 19.43 -2.53 -17.62
C VAL A 67 19.60 -2.80 -16.13
N ASP A 68 20.54 -3.67 -15.75
CA ASP A 68 20.86 -3.95 -14.35
C ASP A 68 21.32 -2.70 -13.61
N ALA A 69 22.12 -1.83 -14.26
CA ALA A 69 22.52 -0.54 -13.68
C ALA A 69 21.32 0.40 -13.47
N MET A 70 20.36 0.42 -14.40
CA MET A 70 19.13 1.21 -14.25
C MET A 70 18.23 0.67 -13.13
N ILE A 71 18.10 -0.65 -12.99
CA ILE A 71 17.37 -1.28 -11.87
C ILE A 71 18.05 -0.92 -10.54
N ALA A 72 19.38 -1.02 -10.47
CA ALA A 72 20.14 -0.69 -9.27
C ALA A 72 19.95 0.78 -8.84
N ASP A 73 19.87 1.73 -9.79
CA ASP A 73 19.56 3.13 -9.46
C ASP A 73 18.13 3.31 -8.91
N ILE A 74 17.14 2.63 -9.52
CA ILE A 74 15.75 2.64 -9.03
C ILE A 74 15.67 2.04 -7.63
N ASP A 75 16.33 0.92 -7.38
CA ASP A 75 16.40 0.30 -6.07
C ASP A 75 17.08 1.23 -5.06
N ALA A 76 18.20 1.86 -5.42
CA ALA A 76 18.87 2.81 -4.54
C ALA A 76 18.01 4.04 -4.20
N ARG A 77 17.18 4.51 -5.14
CA ARG A 77 16.22 5.60 -4.90
C ARG A 77 15.07 5.15 -4.00
N THR A 78 14.54 3.96 -4.26
CA THR A 78 13.44 3.37 -3.48
C THR A 78 13.89 3.05 -2.07
N SER A 79 15.07 2.45 -1.89
CA SER A 79 15.68 2.20 -0.59
C SER A 79 15.87 3.49 0.20
N ARG A 80 16.41 4.56 -0.40
CA ARG A 80 16.54 5.86 0.29
C ARG A 80 15.20 6.42 0.76
N GLN A 81 14.15 6.30 -0.05
CA GLN A 81 12.82 6.75 0.34
C GLN A 81 12.24 5.88 1.44
N MET A 82 12.38 4.56 1.33
CA MET A 82 11.92 3.61 2.33
C MET A 82 12.65 3.80 3.66
N ASP A 83 13.96 4.01 3.62
CA ASP A 83 14.79 4.29 4.80
C ASP A 83 14.30 5.55 5.50
N ALA A 84 14.01 6.63 4.77
CA ALA A 84 13.47 7.86 5.36
C ALA A 84 12.12 7.63 6.06
N ILE A 85 11.25 6.78 5.50
CA ILE A 85 9.94 6.46 6.08
C ILE A 85 10.09 5.58 7.33
N ILE A 86 10.88 4.51 7.26
CA ILE A 86 11.05 3.54 8.35
C ILE A 86 11.85 4.15 9.52
N HIS A 87 12.79 5.05 9.24
CA HIS A 87 13.58 5.71 10.28
C HIS A 87 12.93 6.97 10.85
N ALA A 88 11.69 7.28 10.44
CA ALA A 88 10.94 8.36 11.08
C ALA A 88 10.67 7.99 12.56
N PRO A 89 10.92 8.90 13.52
CA PRO A 89 10.81 8.59 14.95
C PRO A 89 9.40 8.13 15.34
N GLU A 90 8.37 8.79 14.81
CA GLU A 90 6.96 8.44 15.04
C GLU A 90 6.63 7.02 14.57
N PHE A 91 7.20 6.60 13.44
CA PHE A 91 7.01 5.25 12.91
C PHE A 91 7.75 4.21 13.76
N GLN A 92 8.98 4.51 14.19
CA GLN A 92 9.76 3.62 15.03
C GLN A 92 9.13 3.40 16.41
N GLU A 93 8.54 4.43 17.01
CA GLU A 93 7.81 4.31 18.27
C GLU A 93 6.61 3.37 18.13
N LEU A 94 5.79 3.58 17.10
CA LEU A 94 4.64 2.72 16.82
C LEU A 94 5.07 1.28 16.48
N GLU A 95 6.10 1.11 15.65
CA GLU A 95 6.61 -0.22 15.28
C GLU A 95 7.17 -0.96 16.50
N SER A 96 7.88 -0.26 17.39
CA SER A 96 8.40 -0.83 18.64
C SER A 96 7.27 -1.36 19.53
N LEU A 97 6.19 -0.58 19.69
CA LEU A 97 5.00 -1.00 20.43
C LEU A 97 4.34 -2.22 19.78
N LEU A 98 4.12 -2.21 18.47
CA LEU A 98 3.50 -3.33 17.76
C LEU A 98 4.38 -4.58 17.76
N ARG A 99 5.69 -4.45 17.62
CA ARG A 99 6.64 -5.58 17.72
C ARG A 99 6.67 -6.17 19.12
N SER A 100 6.65 -5.33 20.16
CA SER A 100 6.60 -5.81 21.55
C SER A 100 5.28 -6.52 21.86
N LEU A 101 4.15 -6.00 21.36
CA LEU A 101 2.85 -6.68 21.46
C LEU A 101 2.85 -8.02 20.72
N LYS A 102 3.41 -8.06 19.51
CA LYS A 102 3.56 -9.32 18.76
C LYS A 102 4.41 -10.33 19.55
N LEU A 103 5.52 -9.89 20.14
CA LEU A 103 6.37 -10.73 20.98
C LEU A 103 5.61 -11.28 22.21
N LEU A 104 4.79 -10.45 22.85
CA LEU A 104 3.95 -10.86 23.98
C LEU A 104 2.96 -11.96 23.57
N VAL A 105 2.28 -11.78 22.43
CA VAL A 105 1.31 -12.75 21.90
C VAL A 105 2.01 -14.04 21.47
N GLU A 106 3.17 -13.95 20.82
CA GLU A 106 3.94 -15.13 20.41
C GLU A 106 4.48 -15.95 21.58
N ARG A 107 4.72 -15.31 22.74
CA ARG A 107 5.21 -15.98 23.96
C ARG A 107 4.09 -16.48 24.85
N ALA A 108 2.88 -15.95 24.73
CA ALA A 108 1.72 -16.43 25.46
C ALA A 108 1.20 -17.72 24.81
N ASP A 109 1.28 -18.85 25.53
CA ASP A 109 0.65 -20.08 25.06
C ASP A 109 -0.87 -19.98 25.21
N THR A 110 -1.56 -19.73 24.09
CA THR A 110 -3.03 -19.63 24.05
C THR A 110 -3.74 -20.95 24.35
N ARG A 111 -3.02 -22.08 24.39
CA ARG A 111 -3.58 -23.39 24.76
C ARG A 111 -3.77 -23.53 26.27
N GLU A 112 -3.02 -22.77 27.06
CA GLU A 112 -3.09 -22.72 28.51
C GLU A 112 -4.19 -21.77 29.02
N ASN A 113 -5.23 -21.50 28.20
CA ASN A 113 -6.34 -20.59 28.50
C ASN A 113 -5.90 -19.16 28.87
N ILE A 114 -4.78 -18.70 28.31
CA ILE A 114 -4.29 -17.33 28.48
C ILE A 114 -5.08 -16.40 27.55
N LYS A 115 -5.69 -15.35 28.11
CA LYS A 115 -6.35 -14.28 27.36
C LYS A 115 -5.61 -12.96 27.56
N VAL A 116 -5.21 -12.34 26.47
CA VAL A 116 -4.55 -11.03 26.46
C VAL A 116 -5.58 -10.00 26.00
N HIS A 117 -5.80 -8.96 26.81
CA HIS A 117 -6.65 -7.83 26.48
C HIS A 117 -5.78 -6.59 26.30
N PHE A 118 -6.03 -5.83 25.23
CA PHE A 118 -5.30 -4.62 24.91
C PHE A 118 -6.23 -3.41 25.00
N LEU A 119 -5.73 -2.32 25.58
CA LEU A 119 -6.40 -1.03 25.66
C LEU A 119 -5.43 0.02 25.12
N ASN A 120 -5.81 0.68 24.02
CA ASN A 120 -5.04 1.78 23.47
C ASN A 120 -5.46 3.09 24.16
N VAL A 121 -4.59 3.63 25.00
CA VAL A 121 -4.76 4.92 25.69
C VAL A 121 -3.41 5.59 25.86
N THR A 122 -3.38 6.91 25.75
CA THR A 122 -2.20 7.71 26.10
C THR A 122 -2.13 7.93 27.61
N GLN A 123 -0.95 8.31 28.11
CA GLN A 123 -0.78 8.64 29.52
C GLN A 123 -1.61 9.87 29.93
N GLU A 124 -1.72 10.85 29.05
CA GLU A 124 -2.48 12.08 29.27
C GLU A 124 -3.98 11.79 29.37
N GLU A 125 -4.53 11.03 28.42
CA GLU A 125 -5.95 10.61 28.48
C GLU A 125 -6.28 9.82 29.75
N LEU A 126 -5.34 9.01 30.23
CA LEU A 126 -5.54 8.24 31.45
C LEU A 126 -5.48 9.13 32.70
N LEU A 127 -4.58 10.12 32.72
CA LEU A 127 -4.50 11.10 33.80
C LEU A 127 -5.76 11.96 33.85
N ASP A 128 -6.19 12.46 32.70
CA ASP A 128 -7.43 13.22 32.54
C ASP A 128 -8.64 12.41 33.04
N ASP A 129 -8.76 11.13 32.66
CA ASP A 129 -9.85 10.24 33.15
C ASP A 129 -9.87 10.13 34.69
N PHE A 130 -8.70 10.11 35.33
CA PHE A 130 -8.62 10.09 36.78
C PHE A 130 -8.91 11.45 37.43
N GLU A 131 -8.57 12.56 36.79
CA GLU A 131 -8.87 13.91 37.30
C GLU A 131 -10.35 14.27 37.14
N PHE A 132 -11.00 13.84 36.06
CA PHE A 132 -12.44 14.06 35.84
C PHE A 132 -13.33 13.19 36.72
N ALA A 133 -12.84 12.05 37.20
CA ALA A 133 -13.61 11.14 38.04
C ALA A 133 -13.64 11.62 39.51
N PRO A 134 -14.83 11.80 40.13
CA PRO A 134 -14.93 12.17 41.55
C PRO A 134 -14.31 11.15 42.50
N GLU A 135 -14.33 9.87 42.10
CA GLU A 135 -13.69 8.76 42.77
C GLU A 135 -13.08 7.81 41.73
N ILE A 136 -11.97 7.15 42.07
CA ILE A 136 -11.27 6.21 41.17
C ILE A 136 -12.21 5.11 40.65
N THR A 137 -13.16 4.66 41.46
CA THR A 137 -14.16 3.64 41.13
C THR A 137 -15.15 4.06 40.04
N GLN A 138 -15.21 5.36 39.72
CA GLN A 138 -16.11 5.92 38.72
C GLN A 138 -15.41 6.23 37.38
N SER A 139 -14.07 6.15 37.35
CA SER A 139 -13.25 6.34 36.13
C SER A 139 -13.62 5.36 35.02
N ALA A 140 -13.39 5.76 33.76
CA ALA A 140 -13.59 4.87 32.62
C ALA A 140 -12.61 3.68 32.68
N TYR A 141 -11.36 3.92 33.08
CA TYR A 141 -10.37 2.87 33.26
C TYR A 141 -10.82 1.79 34.25
N TYR A 142 -11.39 2.19 35.39
CA TYR A 142 -11.89 1.25 36.38
C TYR A 142 -13.03 0.37 35.83
N LYS A 143 -13.90 0.91 34.97
CA LYS A 143 -14.94 0.12 34.30
C LYS A 143 -14.33 -0.96 33.40
N HIS A 144 -13.29 -0.62 32.64
CA HIS A 144 -12.62 -1.57 31.74
C HIS A 144 -11.89 -2.70 32.49
N VAL A 145 -11.21 -2.39 33.60
CA VAL A 145 -10.47 -3.39 34.35
C VAL A 145 -11.39 -4.20 35.27
N TYR A 146 -12.19 -3.51 36.07
CA TYR A 146 -12.94 -4.13 37.16
C TYR A 146 -14.34 -4.58 36.73
N SER A 147 -15.09 -3.73 36.02
CA SER A 147 -16.47 -4.04 35.66
C SER A 147 -16.59 -5.01 34.48
N SER A 148 -15.75 -4.90 33.45
CA SER A 148 -15.77 -5.84 32.31
C SER A 148 -14.90 -7.07 32.54
N GLY A 149 -13.76 -6.94 33.23
CA GLY A 149 -12.88 -8.06 33.55
C GLY A 149 -13.36 -8.84 34.77
N TYR A 150 -13.01 -8.35 35.96
CA TYR A 150 -13.20 -9.10 37.21
C TYR A 150 -14.67 -9.41 37.55
N ARG A 151 -15.60 -8.49 37.32
CA ARG A 151 -17.01 -8.70 37.69
C ARG A 151 -17.72 -9.72 36.78
N THR A 152 -17.34 -9.81 35.52
CA THR A 152 -18.01 -10.67 34.53
C THR A 152 -17.36 -12.04 34.38
N ILE A 153 -16.04 -12.16 34.64
CA ILE A 153 -15.28 -13.42 34.44
C ILE A 153 -15.50 -14.44 35.57
N TRP A 154 -15.93 -14.02 36.77
CA TRP A 154 -16.13 -14.90 37.92
C TRP A 154 -17.61 -15.23 38.22
N ARG A 155 -18.50 -15.07 37.24
CA ARG A 155 -19.90 -15.51 37.31
C ARG A 155 -20.20 -16.62 36.32
#